data_AF-A0A7W2T7K1-F1
#
_entry.id   AF-A0A7W2T7K1-F1
#
_cell.length_a   1.000
_cell.length_b   1.000
_cell.length_c   1.000
_cell.angle_alpha   90.00
_cell.angle_beta   90.00
_cell.angle_gamma   90.00
#
_symmetry.space_group_name_H-M   'P 1'
#
loop_
_entity.id
_entity.type
_entity.pdbx_description
1 polymer ?
#
loop_
_entity_poly.entity_id
_entity_poly.type
_entity_poly.pdbx_seq_one_letter_code
_entity_poly.pdbx_strand_id
1 'polypeptide(L)'
;MISNTIDGVIQGIVSIKDIDDSDSVKNKLNKLLSIVRKHLDMDVAFIAKFVNKERVIKVLDAKNDMLSINVGDSDPIDDTYCEKIVDNVLPNIIHNTKENDITNSLPITEKLSIGSYIGVQIILSNGEVYGTFCCYKQSPDDTINQRDLSFLNAIADIASELIEKNVKTELSHNEMKAKIISVLEQNKINIHYQPIFNLRSNKIIGYESLSRFNTLPYKSPDIWFADASQVNLGEELEILAIKSAIKGIDEFNLDTYIAINTSPAYVLNGAVAIALQGVNLERIILEITEHAPIRNYPEFRKALEPLRERGLRIAIDDAGSGYSSFQHILELEADIIKLDITLTQNINSNHRKYLLATALCAFSKSINCSIIAEGVETVEELNSLRELGVDSVQGYLLGRPMPIKEAINYVTIF
;
A
#
# COMPACT_ATOMS: atom_id res chain seq x y z
N MET A 1 -45.47 -8.21 16.90
CA MET A 1 -44.62 -8.90 15.89
C MET A 1 -44.01 -7.96 14.84
N ILE A 2 -43.94 -6.64 15.07
CA ILE A 2 -43.36 -5.67 14.10
C ILE A 2 -41.99 -5.13 14.57
N SER A 3 -41.60 -5.37 15.83
CA SER A 3 -40.35 -4.89 16.43
C SER A 3 -39.12 -5.75 16.06
N ASN A 4 -39.28 -7.06 15.86
CA ASN A 4 -38.13 -7.97 15.71
C ASN A 4 -37.48 -7.96 14.32
N THR A 5 -38.13 -7.35 13.31
CA THR A 5 -37.64 -7.34 11.93
C THR A 5 -36.69 -6.16 11.66
N ILE A 6 -36.87 -5.05 12.38
CA ILE A 6 -36.03 -3.85 12.23
C ILE A 6 -34.70 -4.04 12.97
N ASP A 7 -34.72 -4.66 14.16
CA ASP A 7 -33.51 -4.93 14.95
C ASP A 7 -32.53 -5.90 14.25
N GLY A 8 -33.04 -6.86 13.47
CA GLY A 8 -32.23 -7.77 12.67
C GLY A 8 -31.56 -7.10 11.46
N VAL A 9 -32.20 -6.09 10.87
CA VAL A 9 -31.64 -5.29 9.77
C VAL A 9 -30.55 -4.34 10.31
N ILE A 10 -30.78 -3.73 11.47
CA ILE A 10 -29.81 -2.85 12.14
C ILE A 10 -28.56 -3.65 12.56
N GLN A 11 -28.71 -4.86 13.11
CA GLN A 11 -27.57 -5.72 13.46
C GLN A 11 -26.73 -6.15 12.25
N GLY A 12 -27.33 -6.27 11.06
CA GLY A 12 -26.61 -6.57 9.81
C GLY A 12 -25.73 -5.40 9.30
N ILE A 13 -26.15 -4.16 9.56
CA ILE A 13 -25.44 -2.93 9.15
C ILE A 13 -24.20 -2.68 10.03
N VAL A 14 -24.23 -3.10 11.31
CA VAL A 14 -23.15 -2.87 12.28
C VAL A 14 -21.90 -3.73 12.01
N SER A 15 -22.02 -4.85 11.29
CA SER A 15 -20.93 -5.83 11.06
C SER A 15 -20.05 -5.54 9.82
N ILE A 16 -20.06 -4.30 9.31
CA ILE A 16 -19.47 -3.88 8.03
C ILE A 16 -18.00 -3.36 8.17
N LYS A 17 -17.45 -3.30 9.40
CA LYS A 17 -16.21 -2.56 9.66
C LYS A 17 -14.89 -3.24 9.28
N ASP A 18 -14.80 -4.56 9.11
CA ASP A 18 -13.49 -5.23 8.97
C ASP A 18 -13.39 -6.21 7.80
N ILE A 19 -13.23 -5.74 6.54
CA ILE A 19 -12.79 -6.56 5.38
C ILE A 19 -12.03 -5.67 4.37
N ASP A 20 -10.96 -6.24 3.79
CA ASP A 20 -10.01 -5.82 2.74
C ASP A 20 -10.55 -4.95 1.57
N ASP A 21 -9.92 -3.80 1.28
CA ASP A 21 -10.65 -2.58 0.87
C ASP A 21 -11.21 -2.52 -0.58
N SER A 22 -10.78 -3.34 -1.55
CA SER A 22 -11.43 -3.39 -2.89
C SER A 22 -12.42 -4.54 -3.05
N ASP A 23 -12.15 -5.70 -2.46
CA ASP A 23 -13.09 -6.82 -2.39
C ASP A 23 -14.21 -6.56 -1.36
N SER A 24 -14.00 -5.66 -0.40
CA SER A 24 -14.94 -5.30 0.66
C SER A 24 -16.15 -4.51 0.17
N VAL A 25 -15.97 -3.53 -0.72
CA VAL A 25 -17.09 -2.68 -1.16
C VAL A 25 -18.04 -3.45 -2.07
N LYS A 26 -17.54 -4.18 -3.07
CA LYS A 26 -18.37 -5.02 -3.93
C LYS A 26 -19.17 -6.05 -3.12
N ASN A 27 -18.54 -6.67 -2.12
CA ASN A 27 -19.22 -7.59 -1.21
C ASN A 27 -20.29 -6.92 -0.34
N LYS A 28 -20.04 -5.69 0.13
CA LYS A 28 -21.04 -4.89 0.87
C LYS A 28 -22.23 -4.53 -0.02
N LEU A 29 -21.98 -4.10 -1.27
CA LEU A 29 -23.03 -3.80 -2.24
C LEU A 29 -23.85 -5.06 -2.60
N ASN A 30 -23.19 -6.21 -2.78
CA ASN A 30 -23.87 -7.50 -2.97
C ASN A 30 -24.81 -7.84 -1.80
N LYS A 31 -24.36 -7.63 -0.56
CA LYS A 31 -25.19 -7.85 0.64
C LYS A 31 -26.40 -6.90 0.67
N LEU A 32 -26.21 -5.61 0.39
CA LEU A 32 -27.32 -4.64 0.31
C LEU A 32 -28.34 -5.04 -0.76
N LEU A 33 -27.87 -5.43 -1.95
CA LEU A 33 -28.73 -5.92 -3.03
C LEU A 33 -29.54 -7.15 -2.62
N SER A 34 -28.91 -8.10 -1.92
CA SER A 34 -29.60 -9.29 -1.43
C SER A 34 -30.66 -8.97 -0.37
N ILE A 35 -30.38 -8.01 0.52
CA ILE A 35 -31.35 -7.54 1.51
C ILE A 35 -32.55 -6.91 0.80
N VAL A 36 -32.31 -6.00 -0.15
CA VAL A 36 -33.38 -5.32 -0.89
C VAL A 36 -34.22 -6.31 -1.69
N ARG A 37 -33.58 -7.17 -2.48
CA ARG A 37 -34.30 -8.14 -3.31
C ARG A 37 -35.22 -9.04 -2.48
N LYS A 38 -34.72 -9.55 -1.36
CA LYS A 38 -35.50 -10.43 -0.46
C LYS A 38 -36.59 -9.67 0.28
N HIS A 39 -36.33 -8.44 0.71
CA HIS A 39 -37.33 -7.62 1.41
C HIS A 39 -38.50 -7.26 0.49
N LEU A 40 -38.21 -6.91 -0.77
CA LEU A 40 -39.19 -6.53 -1.77
C LEU A 40 -39.81 -7.72 -2.53
N ASP A 41 -39.42 -8.96 -2.21
CA ASP A 41 -39.80 -10.18 -2.93
C ASP A 41 -39.60 -10.10 -4.46
N MET A 42 -38.49 -9.49 -4.88
CA MET A 42 -38.15 -9.32 -6.31
C MET A 42 -37.34 -10.49 -6.86
N ASP A 43 -37.43 -10.71 -8.17
CA ASP A 43 -36.68 -11.80 -8.83
C ASP A 43 -35.22 -11.41 -9.04
N VAL A 44 -34.98 -10.15 -9.36
CA VAL A 44 -33.65 -9.59 -9.63
C VAL A 44 -33.53 -8.22 -8.99
N ALA A 45 -32.35 -7.93 -8.42
CA ALA A 45 -31.93 -6.59 -8.03
C ALA A 45 -30.54 -6.31 -8.61
N PHE A 46 -30.30 -5.08 -9.07
CA PHE A 46 -29.00 -4.68 -9.59
C PHE A 46 -28.68 -3.21 -9.32
N ILE A 47 -27.39 -2.91 -9.28
CA ILE A 47 -26.85 -1.55 -9.36
C ILE A 47 -26.18 -1.41 -10.72
N ALA A 48 -26.61 -0.39 -11.47
CA ALA A 48 -26.01 -0.04 -12.75
C ALA A 48 -25.33 1.34 -12.66
N LYS A 49 -24.22 1.49 -13.37
CA LYS A 49 -23.48 2.75 -13.55
C LYS A 49 -23.72 3.27 -14.96
N PHE A 50 -23.85 4.57 -15.13
CA PHE A 50 -23.82 5.19 -16.46
C PHE A 50 -22.40 5.50 -16.89
N VAL A 51 -22.00 5.01 -18.07
CA VAL A 51 -20.67 5.21 -18.66
C VAL A 51 -20.84 5.44 -20.16
N ASN A 52 -20.42 6.59 -20.69
CA ASN A 52 -20.40 6.87 -22.14
C ASN A 52 -21.75 6.60 -22.86
N LYS A 53 -22.88 6.99 -22.26
CA LYS A 53 -24.25 6.70 -22.75
C LYS A 53 -24.63 5.21 -22.79
N GLU A 54 -23.91 4.38 -22.05
CA GLU A 54 -24.32 3.02 -21.76
C GLU A 54 -24.63 2.86 -20.27
N ARG A 55 -25.63 2.04 -19.99
CA ARG A 55 -25.91 1.52 -18.66
C ARG A 55 -25.09 0.25 -18.50
N VAL A 56 -24.16 0.22 -17.55
CA VAL A 56 -23.32 -0.95 -17.26
C VAL A 56 -23.68 -1.53 -15.90
N ILE A 57 -23.99 -2.82 -15.85
CA ILE A 57 -24.34 -3.51 -14.60
C ILE A 57 -23.09 -3.78 -13.78
N LYS A 58 -23.03 -3.23 -12.57
CA LYS A 58 -21.87 -3.36 -11.68
C LYS A 58 -22.04 -4.44 -10.63
N VAL A 59 -23.27 -4.60 -10.14
CA VAL A 59 -23.60 -5.55 -9.07
C VAL A 59 -25.00 -6.11 -9.32
N LEU A 60 -25.19 -7.41 -9.12
CA LEU A 60 -26.42 -8.14 -9.46
C LEU A 60 -26.67 -9.23 -8.40
N ASP A 61 -27.91 -9.33 -7.92
CA ASP A 61 -28.41 -10.44 -7.10
C ASP A 61 -29.74 -10.95 -7.67
N ALA A 62 -29.96 -12.25 -7.67
CA ALA A 62 -31.14 -12.85 -8.29
C ALA A 62 -31.62 -14.10 -7.55
N LYS A 63 -32.89 -14.49 -7.76
CA LYS A 63 -33.47 -15.71 -7.19
C LYS A 63 -32.97 -17.01 -7.86
N ASN A 64 -32.66 -16.97 -9.15
CA ASN A 64 -32.28 -18.13 -9.97
C ASN A 64 -31.01 -17.85 -10.79
N ASP A 65 -30.20 -18.90 -11.04
CA ASP A 65 -28.94 -18.79 -11.79
C ASP A 65 -29.11 -18.68 -13.33
N MET A 66 -30.30 -18.98 -13.87
CA MET A 66 -30.60 -18.81 -15.30
C MET A 66 -31.22 -17.44 -15.55
N LEU A 67 -30.38 -16.44 -15.81
CA LEU A 67 -30.81 -15.09 -16.15
C LEU A 67 -30.31 -14.67 -17.52
N SER A 68 -31.06 -13.77 -18.14
CA SER A 68 -30.67 -13.07 -19.38
C SER A 68 -29.82 -11.81 -19.10
N ILE A 69 -29.28 -11.68 -17.89
CA ILE A 69 -28.54 -10.50 -17.42
C ILE A 69 -27.36 -10.92 -16.52
N ASN A 70 -26.19 -10.33 -16.74
CA ASN A 70 -24.96 -10.61 -16.01
C ASN A 70 -24.25 -9.31 -15.55
N VAL A 71 -23.38 -9.44 -14.55
CA VAL A 71 -22.47 -8.34 -14.18
C VAL A 71 -21.55 -8.05 -15.36
N GLY A 72 -21.44 -6.78 -15.76
CA GLY A 72 -20.68 -6.34 -16.91
C GLY A 72 -21.50 -6.15 -18.19
N ASP A 73 -22.73 -6.67 -18.24
CA ASP A 73 -23.64 -6.40 -19.36
C ASP A 73 -23.86 -4.88 -19.49
N SER A 74 -23.90 -4.41 -20.73
CA SER A 74 -24.23 -3.03 -21.06
C SER A 74 -25.36 -2.94 -22.07
N ASP A 75 -26.18 -1.91 -21.92
CA ASP A 75 -27.24 -1.54 -22.86
C ASP A 75 -27.17 -0.01 -23.11
N PRO A 76 -27.52 0.48 -24.31
CA PRO A 76 -27.67 1.91 -24.55
C PRO A 76 -28.65 2.53 -23.54
N ILE A 77 -28.30 3.64 -22.89
CA ILE A 77 -29.14 4.20 -21.82
C ILE A 77 -30.56 4.53 -22.29
N ASP A 78 -30.69 4.98 -23.54
CA ASP A 78 -31.95 5.34 -24.20
C ASP A 78 -32.98 4.19 -24.21
N ASP A 79 -32.49 2.95 -24.24
CA ASP A 79 -33.29 1.72 -24.32
C ASP A 79 -33.60 1.11 -22.95
N THR A 80 -33.28 1.81 -21.85
CA THR A 80 -33.40 1.29 -20.48
C THR A 80 -34.37 2.09 -19.64
N TYR A 81 -35.03 1.42 -18.68
CA TYR A 81 -35.87 2.11 -17.69
C TYR A 81 -35.06 3.05 -16.80
N CYS A 82 -33.79 2.73 -16.58
CA CYS A 82 -32.88 3.44 -15.68
C CYS A 82 -32.75 4.92 -16.06
N GLU A 83 -32.57 5.23 -17.34
CA GLU A 83 -32.52 6.63 -17.80
C GLU A 83 -33.88 7.30 -17.71
N LYS A 84 -34.95 6.63 -18.12
CA LYS A 84 -36.30 7.22 -18.07
C LYS A 84 -36.76 7.53 -16.63
N ILE A 85 -36.26 6.80 -15.63
CA ILE A 85 -36.46 7.14 -14.21
C ILE A 85 -35.63 8.35 -13.79
N VAL A 86 -34.40 8.46 -14.30
CA VAL A 86 -33.52 9.61 -14.01
C VAL A 86 -34.12 10.90 -14.58
N ASP A 87 -34.65 10.83 -15.80
CA ASP A 87 -35.30 11.95 -16.48
C ASP A 87 -36.74 12.22 -15.99
N ASN A 88 -37.24 11.44 -15.03
CA ASN A 88 -38.62 11.47 -14.52
C ASN A 88 -39.69 11.25 -15.61
N VAL A 89 -39.32 10.56 -16.69
CA VAL A 89 -40.22 10.12 -17.77
C VAL A 89 -41.00 8.87 -17.35
N LEU A 90 -40.40 7.98 -16.55
CA LEU A 90 -41.06 6.86 -15.90
C LEU A 90 -41.17 7.08 -14.39
N PRO A 91 -42.27 6.64 -13.75
CA PRO A 91 -42.35 6.61 -12.29
C PRO A 91 -41.37 5.58 -11.71
N ASN A 92 -40.96 5.78 -10.46
CA ASN A 92 -40.07 4.86 -9.76
C ASN A 92 -40.68 3.48 -9.47
N ILE A 93 -42.01 3.34 -9.50
CA ILE A 93 -42.74 2.09 -9.31
C ILE A 93 -43.61 1.83 -10.54
N ILE A 94 -43.52 0.62 -11.09
CA ILE A 94 -44.30 0.15 -12.23
C ILE A 94 -44.86 -1.23 -11.86
N HIS A 95 -46.16 -1.29 -11.57
CA HIS A 95 -46.83 -2.52 -11.13
C HIS A 95 -47.04 -3.54 -12.25
N ASN A 96 -47.32 -3.06 -13.45
CA ASN A 96 -47.47 -3.87 -14.65
C ASN A 96 -46.87 -3.14 -15.85
N THR A 97 -45.73 -3.63 -16.33
CA THR A 97 -44.99 -3.03 -17.46
C THR A 97 -45.76 -3.08 -18.78
N LYS A 98 -46.71 -4.01 -18.93
CA LYS A 98 -47.53 -4.13 -20.15
C LYS A 98 -48.65 -3.10 -20.21
N GLU A 99 -49.02 -2.50 -19.08
CA GLU A 99 -50.06 -1.47 -18.99
C GLU A 99 -49.50 -0.05 -19.11
N ASN A 100 -48.18 0.11 -19.10
CA ASN A 100 -47.52 1.40 -19.29
C ASN A 100 -46.96 1.49 -20.72
N ASP A 101 -47.40 2.50 -21.47
CA ASP A 101 -47.09 2.68 -22.90
C ASP A 101 -45.58 2.71 -23.20
N ILE A 102 -44.81 3.36 -22.32
CA ILE A 102 -43.36 3.51 -22.49
C ILE A 102 -42.69 2.16 -22.25
N THR A 103 -42.94 1.52 -21.10
CA THR A 103 -42.30 0.24 -20.79
C THR A 103 -42.73 -0.87 -21.75
N ASN A 104 -43.98 -0.90 -22.20
CA ASN A 104 -44.46 -1.89 -23.16
C ASN A 104 -43.76 -1.77 -24.53
N SER A 105 -43.24 -0.59 -24.87
CA SER A 105 -42.54 -0.34 -26.15
C SER A 105 -41.03 -0.59 -26.10
N LEU A 106 -40.43 -0.71 -24.91
CA LEU A 106 -38.98 -0.83 -24.76
C LEU A 106 -38.50 -2.28 -24.97
N PRO A 107 -37.48 -2.54 -25.81
CA PRO A 107 -36.97 -3.90 -26.07
C PRO A 107 -36.49 -4.65 -24.82
N ILE A 108 -36.00 -3.91 -23.81
CA ILE A 108 -35.50 -4.49 -22.56
C ILE A 108 -36.59 -5.23 -21.77
N THR A 109 -37.86 -4.83 -21.95
CA THR A 109 -39.04 -5.40 -21.30
C THR A 109 -39.25 -6.85 -21.69
N GLU A 110 -39.20 -7.13 -23.00
CA GLU A 110 -39.29 -8.48 -23.53
C GLU A 110 -38.01 -9.28 -23.25
N LYS A 111 -36.84 -8.67 -23.50
CA LYS A 111 -35.52 -9.30 -23.31
C LYS A 111 -35.34 -9.87 -21.90
N LEU A 112 -35.76 -9.12 -20.87
CA LEU A 112 -35.63 -9.52 -19.47
C LEU A 112 -36.94 -10.06 -18.87
N SER A 113 -38.01 -10.13 -19.67
CA SER A 113 -39.36 -10.52 -19.23
C SER A 113 -39.81 -9.74 -17.99
N ILE A 114 -39.67 -8.42 -18.00
CA ILE A 114 -39.97 -7.55 -16.86
C ILE A 114 -41.49 -7.43 -16.73
N GLY A 115 -42.08 -7.91 -15.64
CA GLY A 115 -43.51 -7.78 -15.34
C GLY A 115 -43.83 -6.61 -14.40
N SER A 116 -43.01 -6.40 -13.37
CA SER A 116 -43.07 -5.25 -12.48
C SER A 116 -41.66 -4.74 -12.16
N TYR A 117 -41.55 -3.47 -11.79
CA TYR A 117 -40.28 -2.79 -11.63
C TYR A 117 -40.34 -1.74 -10.53
N ILE A 118 -39.25 -1.64 -9.77
CA ILE A 118 -38.99 -0.50 -8.87
C ILE A 118 -37.54 -0.05 -9.02
N GLY A 119 -37.28 1.25 -9.10
CA GLY A 119 -35.92 1.76 -9.22
C GLY A 119 -35.76 3.21 -8.78
N VAL A 120 -34.59 3.52 -8.27
CA VAL A 120 -34.20 4.85 -7.79
C VAL A 120 -32.84 5.25 -8.34
N GLN A 121 -32.60 6.55 -8.38
CA GLN A 121 -31.30 7.11 -8.76
C GLN A 121 -30.30 6.89 -7.62
N ILE A 122 -29.04 6.66 -7.97
CA ILE A 122 -27.92 6.74 -7.03
C ILE A 122 -27.23 8.07 -7.29
N ILE A 123 -27.42 9.01 -6.36
CA ILE A 123 -26.87 10.36 -6.43
C ILE A 123 -25.69 10.44 -5.47
N LEU A 124 -24.53 10.82 -5.99
CA LEU A 124 -23.33 11.03 -5.20
C LEU A 124 -23.46 12.34 -4.40
N SER A 125 -22.67 12.51 -3.33
CA SER A 125 -22.62 13.69 -2.47
C SER A 125 -22.31 15.00 -3.23
N ASN A 126 -21.68 14.91 -4.40
CA ASN A 126 -21.42 16.05 -5.29
C ASN A 126 -22.64 16.42 -6.18
N GLY A 127 -23.75 15.69 -6.10
CA GLY A 127 -24.96 15.88 -6.89
C GLY A 127 -24.95 15.18 -8.26
N GLU A 128 -23.89 14.44 -8.59
CA GLU A 128 -23.79 13.67 -9.83
C GLU A 128 -24.62 12.38 -9.76
N VAL A 129 -25.32 12.06 -10.84
CA VAL A 129 -26.03 10.77 -10.97
C VAL A 129 -25.02 9.71 -11.41
N TYR A 130 -24.63 8.83 -10.48
CA TYR A 130 -23.76 7.69 -10.77
C TYR A 130 -24.46 6.63 -11.64
N GLY A 131 -25.76 6.44 -11.40
CA GLY A 131 -26.57 5.41 -12.04
C GLY A 131 -27.83 5.12 -11.24
N THR A 132 -28.25 3.86 -11.18
CA THR A 132 -29.52 3.47 -10.57
C THR A 132 -29.42 2.20 -9.74
N PHE A 133 -30.22 2.13 -8.68
CA PHE A 133 -30.52 0.91 -7.94
C PHE A 133 -31.91 0.42 -8.37
N CYS A 134 -31.98 -0.78 -8.94
CA CYS A 134 -33.18 -1.28 -9.58
C CYS A 134 -33.53 -2.68 -9.07
N CYS A 135 -34.82 -2.99 -9.03
CA CYS A 135 -35.32 -4.34 -8.86
C CYS A 135 -36.45 -4.62 -9.85
N TYR A 136 -36.56 -5.86 -10.30
CA TYR A 136 -37.70 -6.29 -11.09
C TYR A 136 -38.17 -7.71 -10.77
N LYS A 137 -39.42 -7.97 -11.14
CA LYS A 137 -40.05 -9.28 -11.09
C LYS A 137 -40.58 -9.62 -12.47
N GLN A 138 -40.61 -10.90 -12.82
CA GLN A 138 -41.13 -11.34 -14.12
C GLN A 138 -42.66 -11.29 -14.21
N SER A 139 -43.33 -11.28 -13.06
CA SER A 139 -44.78 -11.08 -12.95
C SER A 139 -45.12 -9.62 -12.57
N PRO A 140 -46.32 -9.14 -12.92
CA PRO A 140 -46.90 -7.96 -12.30
C PRO A 140 -46.95 -8.09 -10.77
N ASP A 141 -46.89 -6.96 -10.07
CA ASP A 141 -46.91 -6.92 -8.61
C ASP A 141 -47.56 -5.62 -8.08
N ASP A 142 -48.82 -5.72 -7.67
CA ASP A 142 -49.60 -4.60 -7.12
C ASP A 142 -49.28 -4.32 -5.64
N THR A 143 -48.40 -5.12 -5.00
CA THR A 143 -48.10 -4.99 -3.57
C THR A 143 -47.02 -3.95 -3.26
N ILE A 144 -46.15 -3.66 -4.24
CA ILE A 144 -45.06 -2.67 -4.14
C ILE A 144 -45.65 -1.28 -3.92
N ASN A 145 -45.26 -0.57 -2.87
CA ASN A 145 -45.87 0.71 -2.52
C ASN A 145 -44.83 1.78 -2.15
N GLN A 146 -45.32 2.95 -1.71
CA GLN A 146 -44.44 4.08 -1.36
C GLN A 146 -43.50 3.81 -0.17
N ARG A 147 -43.85 2.88 0.74
CA ARG A 147 -42.94 2.47 1.81
C ARG A 147 -41.76 1.67 1.27
N ASP A 148 -42.00 0.82 0.28
CA ASP A 148 -40.96 0.05 -0.41
C ASP A 148 -40.02 0.97 -1.18
N LEU A 149 -40.57 2.00 -1.84
CA LEU A 149 -39.77 3.05 -2.47
C LEU A 149 -38.96 3.85 -1.46
N SER A 150 -39.53 4.20 -0.31
CA SER A 150 -38.80 4.90 0.76
C SER A 150 -37.66 4.04 1.32
N PHE A 151 -37.90 2.73 1.49
CA PHE A 151 -36.88 1.77 1.89
C PHE A 151 -35.77 1.66 0.83
N LEU A 152 -36.13 1.54 -0.44
CA LEU A 152 -35.16 1.47 -1.54
C LEU A 152 -34.29 2.73 -1.63
N ASN A 153 -34.87 3.92 -1.46
CA ASN A 153 -34.12 5.18 -1.39
C ASN A 153 -33.10 5.17 -0.24
N ALA A 154 -33.50 4.77 0.97
CA ALA A 154 -32.59 4.71 2.10
C ALA A 154 -31.42 3.73 1.87
N ILE A 155 -31.65 2.61 1.20
CA ILE A 155 -30.59 1.68 0.83
C ILE A 155 -29.72 2.23 -0.31
N ALA A 156 -30.30 2.95 -1.27
CA ALA A 156 -29.57 3.61 -2.34
C ALA A 156 -28.63 4.70 -1.80
N ASP A 157 -29.01 5.43 -0.75
CA ASP A 157 -28.14 6.39 -0.06
C ASP A 157 -26.92 5.69 0.57
N ILE A 158 -27.12 4.55 1.25
CA ILE A 158 -26.01 3.75 1.80
C ILE A 158 -25.11 3.21 0.67
N ALA A 159 -25.72 2.75 -0.43
CA ALA A 159 -24.98 2.29 -1.59
C ALA A 159 -24.15 3.42 -2.22
N SER A 160 -24.69 4.65 -2.25
CA SER A 160 -24.00 5.85 -2.72
C SER A 160 -22.73 6.12 -1.90
N GLU A 161 -22.82 6.16 -0.57
CA GLU A 161 -21.65 6.37 0.31
C GLU A 161 -20.55 5.32 0.10
N LEU A 162 -20.94 4.05 -0.07
CA LEU A 162 -20.01 2.95 -0.35
C LEU A 162 -19.33 3.10 -1.71
N ILE A 163 -20.11 3.46 -2.75
CA ILE A 163 -19.61 3.70 -4.10
C ILE A 163 -18.62 4.87 -4.10
N GLU A 164 -18.95 5.98 -3.43
CA GLU A 164 -18.08 7.14 -3.32
C GLU A 164 -16.75 6.80 -2.64
N LYS A 165 -16.80 6.06 -1.53
CA LYS A 165 -15.59 5.61 -0.85
C LYS A 165 -14.72 4.80 -1.82
N ASN A 166 -15.30 3.86 -2.57
CA ASN A 166 -14.56 3.04 -3.53
C ASN A 166 -13.95 3.87 -4.67
N VAL A 167 -14.73 4.76 -5.28
CA VAL A 167 -14.25 5.65 -6.35
C VAL A 167 -13.10 6.51 -5.85
N LYS A 168 -13.21 7.08 -4.65
CA LYS A 168 -12.15 7.90 -4.05
C LYS A 168 -10.89 7.08 -3.78
N THR A 169 -11.01 5.85 -3.27
CA THR A 169 -9.88 4.94 -3.06
C THR A 169 -9.22 4.57 -4.38
N GLU A 170 -10.00 4.22 -5.42
CA GLU A 170 -9.48 3.91 -6.75
C GLU A 170 -8.75 5.11 -7.39
N LEU A 171 -9.32 6.31 -7.29
CA LEU A 171 -8.67 7.54 -7.77
C LEU A 171 -7.35 7.78 -7.04
N SER A 172 -7.35 7.69 -5.70
CA SER A 172 -6.13 7.84 -4.89
C SER A 172 -5.07 6.80 -5.25
N HIS A 173 -5.46 5.55 -5.48
CA HIS A 173 -4.56 4.47 -5.89
C HIS A 173 -3.96 4.73 -7.29
N ASN A 174 -4.78 5.16 -8.24
CA ASN A 174 -4.33 5.52 -9.59
C ASN A 174 -3.41 6.74 -9.60
N GLU A 175 -3.71 7.77 -8.80
CA GLU A 175 -2.85 8.94 -8.63
C GLU A 175 -1.50 8.57 -7.99
N MET A 176 -1.52 7.73 -6.96
CA MET A 176 -0.32 7.19 -6.33
C MET A 176 0.53 6.45 -7.36
N LYS A 177 -0.08 5.52 -8.11
CA LYS A 177 0.60 4.76 -9.16
C LYS A 177 1.21 5.66 -10.23
N ALA A 178 0.46 6.66 -10.72
CA ALA A 178 0.93 7.61 -11.71
C ALA A 178 2.15 8.43 -11.22
N LYS A 179 2.17 8.83 -9.94
CA LYS A 179 3.31 9.52 -9.33
C LYS A 179 4.55 8.64 -9.29
N ILE A 180 4.41 7.38 -8.89
CA ILE A 180 5.53 6.41 -8.86
C ILE A 180 6.08 6.16 -10.26
N ILE A 181 5.21 5.91 -11.24
CA ILE A 181 5.59 5.74 -12.65
C ILE A 181 6.36 6.98 -13.15
N SER A 182 5.89 8.19 -12.85
CA SER A 182 6.59 9.41 -13.25
C SER A 182 8.00 9.51 -12.65
N VAL A 183 8.22 9.02 -11.42
CA VAL A 183 9.56 8.99 -10.82
C VAL A 183 10.46 7.98 -11.52
N LEU A 184 9.93 6.79 -11.82
CA LEU A 184 10.65 5.72 -12.50
C LEU A 184 11.08 6.13 -13.92
N GLU A 185 10.14 6.62 -14.72
CA GLU A 185 10.39 7.00 -16.12
C GLU A 185 11.39 8.15 -16.26
N GLN A 186 11.37 9.08 -15.31
CA GLN A 186 12.20 10.28 -15.33
C GLN A 186 13.48 10.13 -14.49
N ASN A 187 13.71 8.96 -13.88
CA ASN A 187 14.78 8.71 -12.91
C ASN A 187 14.87 9.81 -11.84
N LYS A 188 13.72 10.27 -11.32
CA LYS A 188 13.63 11.39 -10.37
C LYS A 188 13.83 10.95 -8.92
N ILE A 189 14.95 10.29 -8.67
CA ILE A 189 15.44 9.97 -7.33
C ILE A 189 16.84 10.56 -7.17
N ASN A 190 17.05 11.32 -6.10
CA ASN A 190 18.38 11.79 -5.72
C ASN A 190 18.90 10.90 -4.60
N ILE A 191 20.20 10.66 -4.58
CA ILE A 191 20.85 9.96 -3.47
C ILE A 191 21.71 10.95 -2.71
N HIS A 192 21.50 11.00 -1.40
CA HIS A 192 22.40 11.65 -0.46
C HIS A 192 23.23 10.59 0.25
N TYR A 193 24.46 10.93 0.59
CA TYR A 193 25.43 10.05 1.21
C TYR A 193 25.73 10.60 2.61
N GLN A 194 25.57 9.78 3.64
CA GLN A 194 25.89 10.15 5.00
C GLN A 194 27.17 9.43 5.46
N PRO A 195 28.18 10.16 5.97
CA PRO A 195 29.47 9.57 6.30
C PRO A 195 29.39 8.63 7.51
N ILE A 196 30.08 7.49 7.41
CA ILE A 196 30.29 6.54 8.49
C ILE A 196 31.76 6.62 8.93
N PHE A 197 31.98 6.98 10.19
CA PHE A 197 33.30 7.25 10.75
C PHE A 197 33.76 6.10 11.64
N ASN A 198 34.96 5.59 11.39
CA ASN A 198 35.55 4.54 12.21
C ASN A 198 36.26 5.15 13.42
N LEU A 199 35.90 4.67 14.62
CA LEU A 199 36.41 5.22 15.88
C LEU A 199 37.87 4.82 16.17
N ARG A 200 38.39 3.76 15.54
CA ARG A 200 39.77 3.29 15.75
C ARG A 200 40.75 3.98 14.81
N SER A 201 40.41 4.06 13.52
CA SER A 201 41.27 4.68 12.51
C SER A 201 41.12 6.19 12.43
N ASN A 202 40.07 6.76 13.05
CA ASN A 202 39.68 8.17 12.96
C ASN A 202 39.55 8.64 11.50
N LYS A 203 38.86 7.83 10.68
CA LYS A 203 38.63 8.11 9.27
C LYS A 203 37.21 7.73 8.87
N ILE A 204 36.71 8.41 7.85
CA ILE A 204 35.51 7.96 7.13
C ILE A 204 35.88 6.70 6.35
N ILE A 205 35.11 5.64 6.54
CA ILE A 205 35.33 4.34 5.90
C ILE A 205 34.25 4.00 4.87
N GLY A 206 33.14 4.72 4.89
CA GLY A 206 32.02 4.47 4.00
C GLY A 206 30.94 5.53 4.13
N TYR A 207 29.89 5.36 3.32
CA TYR A 207 28.70 6.20 3.36
C TYR A 207 27.45 5.34 3.30
N GLU A 208 26.43 5.70 4.06
CA GLU A 208 25.08 5.21 3.81
C GLU A 208 24.44 6.03 2.69
N SER A 209 23.84 5.33 1.71
CA SER A 209 23.09 5.95 0.63
C SER A 209 21.60 6.09 1.01
N LEU A 210 21.12 7.32 0.93
CA LEU A 210 19.80 7.71 1.41
C LEU A 210 19.02 8.41 0.29
N SER A 211 17.91 7.79 -0.12
CA SER A 211 17.03 8.30 -1.16
C SER A 211 16.42 9.67 -0.79
N ARG A 212 16.24 10.53 -1.78
CA ARG A 212 15.60 11.85 -1.65
C ARG A 212 14.68 12.09 -2.84
N PHE A 213 13.43 12.41 -2.54
CA PHE A 213 12.39 12.72 -3.53
C PHE A 213 12.03 14.21 -3.45
N ASN A 214 12.29 14.95 -4.52
CA ASN A 214 12.00 16.38 -4.58
C ASN A 214 10.50 16.60 -4.82
N THR A 215 9.76 16.80 -3.74
CA THR A 215 8.30 16.99 -3.74
C THR A 215 7.90 18.23 -2.95
N LEU A 216 6.73 18.79 -3.28
CA LEU A 216 6.09 19.89 -2.55
C LEU A 216 4.62 19.53 -2.27
N PRO A 217 4.21 19.38 -1.00
CA PRO A 217 5.05 19.33 0.21
C PRO A 217 6.04 18.16 0.18
N TYR A 218 7.12 18.25 0.95
CA TYR A 218 8.12 17.19 1.02
C TYR A 218 7.50 15.90 1.58
N LYS A 219 7.72 14.80 0.88
CA LYS A 219 7.36 13.46 1.29
C LYS A 219 8.63 12.65 1.53
N SER A 220 8.76 12.05 2.71
CA SER A 220 9.94 11.28 3.10
C SER A 220 10.04 9.95 2.32
N PRO A 221 11.24 9.37 2.20
CA PRO A 221 11.47 8.18 1.38
C PRO A 221 10.66 6.95 1.81
N ASP A 222 10.50 6.74 3.13
CA ASP A 222 9.72 5.64 3.71
C ASP A 222 8.28 5.62 3.15
N ILE A 223 7.64 6.79 3.04
CA ILE A 223 6.30 6.88 2.50
C ILE A 223 6.29 6.66 0.98
N TRP A 224 7.34 7.03 0.25
CA TRP A 224 7.47 6.74 -1.18
C TRP A 224 7.59 5.24 -1.46
N PHE A 225 8.42 4.52 -0.71
CA PHE A 225 8.56 3.07 -0.84
C PHE A 225 7.29 2.33 -0.38
N ALA A 226 6.62 2.80 0.68
CA ALA A 226 5.34 2.26 1.12
C ALA A 226 4.24 2.45 0.06
N ASP A 227 4.13 3.64 -0.55
CA ASP A 227 3.22 3.90 -1.66
C ASP A 227 3.53 2.98 -2.85
N ALA A 228 4.80 2.85 -3.23
CA ALA A 228 5.23 1.98 -4.32
C ALA A 228 4.80 0.53 -4.09
N SER A 229 4.96 0.02 -2.86
CA SER A 229 4.51 -1.31 -2.47
C SER A 229 3.00 -1.49 -2.63
N GLN A 230 2.20 -0.50 -2.20
CA GLN A 230 0.73 -0.54 -2.31
C GLN A 230 0.22 -0.59 -3.77
N VAL A 231 1.01 -0.07 -4.72
CA VAL A 231 0.67 -0.06 -6.15
C VAL A 231 1.45 -1.10 -6.96
N ASN A 232 2.12 -2.04 -6.29
CA ASN A 232 2.95 -3.10 -6.90
C ASN A 232 4.10 -2.57 -7.79
N LEU A 233 4.73 -1.47 -7.38
CA LEU A 233 5.90 -0.86 -8.03
C LEU A 233 7.11 -0.73 -7.07
N GLY A 234 7.09 -1.48 -5.96
CA GLY A 234 8.12 -1.42 -4.93
C GLY A 234 9.49 -1.88 -5.43
N GLU A 235 9.53 -2.95 -6.23
CA GLU A 235 10.78 -3.52 -6.76
C GLU A 235 11.45 -2.52 -7.70
N GLU A 236 10.70 -1.99 -8.64
CA GLU A 236 11.20 -1.05 -9.64
C GLU A 236 11.79 0.20 -8.98
N LEU A 237 11.13 0.70 -7.94
CA LEU A 237 11.60 1.88 -7.22
C LEU A 237 12.85 1.60 -6.39
N GLU A 238 12.92 0.46 -5.71
CA GLU A 238 14.10 0.08 -4.92
C GLU A 238 15.31 -0.21 -5.81
N ILE A 239 15.11 -0.94 -6.93
CA ILE A 239 16.17 -1.19 -7.90
C ILE A 239 16.67 0.11 -8.55
N LEU A 240 15.78 1.08 -8.81
CA LEU A 240 16.18 2.40 -9.25
C LEU A 240 17.02 3.12 -8.17
N ALA A 241 16.65 3.01 -6.90
CA ALA A 241 17.43 3.57 -5.79
C ALA A 241 18.82 2.94 -5.68
N ILE A 242 18.92 1.60 -5.73
CA ILE A 242 20.20 0.87 -5.71
C ILE A 242 21.09 1.31 -6.87
N LYS A 243 20.56 1.33 -8.10
CA LYS A 243 21.30 1.77 -9.30
C LYS A 243 21.75 3.22 -9.19
N SER A 244 20.94 4.07 -8.58
CA SER A 244 21.27 5.48 -8.36
C SER A 244 22.33 5.65 -7.27
N ALA A 245 22.33 4.79 -6.24
CA ALA A 245 23.28 4.86 -5.14
C ALA A 245 24.70 4.45 -5.55
N ILE A 246 24.81 3.43 -6.40
CA ILE A 246 26.10 2.97 -6.95
C ILE A 246 26.59 3.86 -8.10
N LYS A 247 25.75 4.75 -8.63
CA LYS A 247 26.14 5.65 -9.71
C LYS A 247 27.18 6.64 -9.18
N GLY A 248 28.39 6.59 -9.72
CA GLY A 248 29.50 7.43 -9.27
C GLY A 248 30.27 6.83 -8.08
N ILE A 249 30.09 5.54 -7.75
CA ILE A 249 30.86 4.88 -6.70
C ILE A 249 32.39 4.98 -6.92
N ASP A 250 32.82 5.05 -8.17
CA ASP A 250 34.23 5.23 -8.57
C ASP A 250 34.78 6.63 -8.31
N GLU A 251 33.92 7.62 -8.00
CA GLU A 251 34.33 8.97 -7.58
C GLU A 251 34.78 9.01 -6.11
N PHE A 252 34.36 8.04 -5.29
CA PHE A 252 34.86 7.86 -3.93
C PHE A 252 36.22 7.15 -3.92
N ASN A 253 36.97 7.30 -2.82
CA ASN A 253 38.21 6.55 -2.63
C ASN A 253 37.98 5.03 -2.70
N LEU A 254 38.98 4.30 -3.20
CA LEU A 254 38.87 2.85 -3.45
C LEU A 254 38.55 2.01 -2.21
N ASP A 255 38.93 2.49 -1.03
CA ASP A 255 38.68 1.87 0.28
C ASP A 255 37.33 2.27 0.90
N THR A 256 36.59 3.17 0.26
CA THR A 256 35.27 3.63 0.71
C THR A 256 34.18 2.68 0.21
N TYR A 257 33.37 2.15 1.12
CA TYR A 257 32.17 1.39 0.79
C TYR A 257 30.91 2.28 0.75
N ILE A 258 29.88 1.79 0.07
CA ILE A 258 28.53 2.38 0.07
C ILE A 258 27.57 1.35 0.68
N ALA A 259 26.85 1.76 1.72
CA ALA A 259 25.78 0.99 2.31
C ALA A 259 24.43 1.36 1.66
N ILE A 260 23.63 0.36 1.33
CA ILE A 260 22.41 0.51 0.53
C ILE A 260 21.29 -0.31 1.17
N ASN A 261 20.21 0.38 1.54
CA ASN A 261 19.00 -0.24 2.04
C ASN A 261 18.37 -1.15 0.98
N THR A 262 17.98 -2.37 1.37
CA THR A 262 17.26 -3.29 0.49
C THR A 262 16.29 -4.21 1.20
N SER A 263 15.22 -4.56 0.50
CA SER A 263 14.21 -5.52 0.94
C SER A 263 14.66 -6.96 0.64
N PRO A 264 14.51 -7.90 1.60
CA PRO A 264 14.87 -9.30 1.39
C PRO A 264 14.22 -9.98 0.19
N ALA A 265 12.99 -9.57 -0.16
CA ALA A 265 12.26 -10.09 -1.30
C ALA A 265 13.00 -9.91 -2.64
N TYR A 266 13.71 -8.79 -2.80
CA TYR A 266 14.41 -8.45 -4.04
C TYR A 266 15.83 -9.06 -4.12
N VAL A 267 16.37 -9.47 -2.96
CA VAL A 267 17.52 -10.39 -2.91
C VAL A 267 17.07 -11.78 -3.36
N LEU A 268 15.97 -12.30 -2.80
CA LEU A 268 15.45 -13.64 -3.07
C LEU A 268 15.09 -13.86 -4.54
N ASN A 269 14.46 -12.86 -5.19
CA ASN A 269 14.08 -12.98 -6.60
C ASN A 269 15.22 -12.64 -7.58
N GLY A 270 16.39 -12.24 -7.08
CA GLY A 270 17.59 -11.94 -7.88
C GLY A 270 17.66 -10.54 -8.48
N ALA A 271 16.66 -9.67 -8.26
CA ALA A 271 16.65 -8.31 -8.79
C ALA A 271 17.85 -7.49 -8.31
N VAL A 272 18.23 -7.62 -7.03
CA VAL A 272 19.42 -6.96 -6.46
C VAL A 272 20.71 -7.44 -7.14
N ALA A 273 20.84 -8.74 -7.39
CA ALA A 273 22.01 -9.30 -8.05
C ALA A 273 22.18 -8.76 -9.48
N ILE A 274 21.07 -8.60 -10.20
CA ILE A 274 21.04 -7.98 -11.53
C ILE A 274 21.44 -6.50 -11.45
N ALA A 275 20.91 -5.77 -10.46
CA ALA A 275 21.21 -4.34 -10.29
C ALA A 275 22.69 -4.07 -9.96
N LEU A 276 23.36 -4.99 -9.26
CA LEU A 276 24.76 -4.90 -8.86
C LEU A 276 25.72 -5.62 -9.85
N GLN A 277 25.26 -5.97 -11.03
CA GLN A 277 26.11 -6.59 -12.05
C GLN A 277 27.22 -5.61 -12.49
N GLY A 278 28.46 -6.08 -12.50
CA GLY A 278 29.63 -5.26 -12.87
C GLY A 278 30.17 -4.32 -11.79
N VAL A 279 29.53 -4.28 -10.61
CA VAL A 279 30.01 -3.51 -9.45
C VAL A 279 31.03 -4.33 -8.65
N ASN A 280 32.06 -3.67 -8.11
CA ASN A 280 32.95 -4.26 -7.11
C ASN A 280 32.18 -4.42 -5.78
N LEU A 281 31.77 -5.65 -5.45
CA LEU A 281 30.90 -5.90 -4.30
C LEU A 281 31.61 -5.80 -2.94
N GLU A 282 32.95 -5.84 -2.90
CA GLU A 282 33.71 -5.55 -1.67
C GLU A 282 33.41 -4.14 -1.11
N ARG A 283 33.00 -3.23 -2.01
CA ARG A 283 32.61 -1.86 -1.71
C ARG A 283 31.11 -1.68 -1.44
N ILE A 284 30.33 -2.77 -1.40
CA ILE A 284 28.89 -2.71 -1.19
C ILE A 284 28.52 -3.39 0.12
N ILE A 285 27.69 -2.71 0.89
CA ILE A 285 27.01 -3.25 2.05
C ILE A 285 25.51 -3.17 1.78
N LEU A 286 24.80 -4.29 1.87
CA LEU A 286 23.35 -4.26 1.83
C LEU A 286 22.81 -4.20 3.25
N GLU A 287 21.95 -3.23 3.51
CA GLU A 287 21.30 -3.04 4.80
C GLU A 287 19.92 -3.69 4.72
N ILE A 288 19.69 -4.68 5.58
CA ILE A 288 18.43 -5.38 5.71
C ILE A 288 17.74 -4.87 6.97
N THR A 289 16.54 -4.32 6.82
CA THR A 289 15.75 -3.83 7.96
C THR A 289 15.32 -4.98 8.86
N GLU A 290 15.39 -4.80 10.19
CA GLU A 290 15.05 -5.84 11.17
C GLU A 290 13.60 -6.37 11.08
N HIS A 291 12.68 -5.52 10.58
CA HIS A 291 11.26 -5.81 10.50
C HIS A 291 10.85 -6.51 9.20
N ALA A 292 11.74 -6.62 8.23
CA ALA A 292 11.43 -7.28 6.97
C ALA A 292 11.28 -8.79 7.18
N PRO A 293 10.09 -9.38 6.93
CA PRO A 293 9.85 -10.77 7.24
C PRO A 293 10.63 -11.69 6.29
N ILE A 294 11.61 -12.42 6.82
CA ILE A 294 12.29 -13.51 6.12
C ILE A 294 11.64 -14.83 6.54
N ARG A 295 10.81 -15.39 5.65
CA ARG A 295 10.11 -16.65 5.92
C ARG A 295 11.04 -17.87 5.89
N ASN A 296 12.10 -17.81 5.08
CA ASN A 296 13.01 -18.93 4.82
C ASN A 296 14.46 -18.45 4.74
N TYR A 297 15.15 -18.40 5.89
CA TYR A 297 16.56 -17.98 5.93
C TYR A 297 17.50 -18.85 5.11
N PRO A 298 17.38 -20.20 5.07
CA PRO A 298 18.18 -21.02 4.16
C PRO A 298 18.10 -20.59 2.69
N GLU A 299 16.90 -20.26 2.20
CA GLU A 299 16.71 -19.77 0.83
C GLU A 299 17.31 -18.38 0.62
N PHE A 300 17.14 -17.50 1.61
CA PHE A 300 17.76 -16.16 1.60
C PHE A 300 19.29 -16.26 1.53
N ARG A 301 19.92 -17.08 2.39
CA ARG A 301 21.37 -17.30 2.37
C ARG A 301 21.85 -17.85 1.04
N LYS A 302 21.12 -18.80 0.45
CA LYS A 302 21.42 -19.35 -0.87
C LYS A 302 21.32 -18.30 -1.99
N ALA A 303 20.33 -17.41 -1.94
CA ALA A 303 20.21 -16.32 -2.90
C ALA A 303 21.34 -15.30 -2.77
N LEU A 304 21.84 -15.11 -1.55
CA LEU A 304 22.89 -14.15 -1.22
C LEU A 304 24.32 -14.69 -1.49
N GLU A 305 24.53 -16.01 -1.40
CA GLU A 305 25.83 -16.68 -1.53
C GLU A 305 26.66 -16.19 -2.73
N PRO A 306 26.13 -16.09 -3.97
CA PRO A 306 26.90 -15.60 -5.12
C PRO A 306 27.36 -14.13 -5.00
N LEU A 307 26.66 -13.32 -4.20
CA LEU A 307 27.04 -11.94 -3.92
C LEU A 307 28.13 -11.89 -2.84
N ARG A 308 28.02 -12.72 -1.79
CA ARG A 308 29.06 -12.81 -0.75
C ARG A 308 30.38 -13.35 -1.28
N GLU A 309 30.36 -14.34 -2.18
CA GLU A 309 31.58 -14.85 -2.84
C GLU A 309 32.35 -13.78 -3.60
N ARG A 310 31.67 -12.70 -4.02
CA ARG A 310 32.24 -11.53 -4.68
C ARG A 310 32.62 -10.39 -3.70
N GLY A 311 32.48 -10.62 -2.39
CA GLY A 311 32.87 -9.68 -1.34
C GLY A 311 31.74 -8.82 -0.76
N LEU A 312 30.48 -9.02 -1.18
CA LEU A 312 29.35 -8.27 -0.62
C LEU A 312 29.19 -8.55 0.87
N ARG A 313 28.97 -7.47 1.65
CA ARG A 313 28.66 -7.55 3.09
C ARG A 313 27.20 -7.24 3.37
N ILE A 314 26.70 -7.76 4.49
CA ILE A 314 25.36 -7.48 5.00
C ILE A 314 25.44 -6.73 6.32
N ALA A 315 24.60 -5.70 6.44
CA ALA A 315 24.29 -5.07 7.71
C ALA A 315 22.83 -5.35 8.09
N ILE A 316 22.58 -5.43 9.39
CA ILE A 316 21.22 -5.38 9.94
C ILE A 316 20.98 -3.99 10.46
N ASP A 317 19.88 -3.41 9.98
CA ASP A 317 19.47 -2.05 10.33
C ASP A 317 18.55 -2.02 11.56
N ASP A 318 18.56 -0.90 12.28
CA ASP A 318 17.71 -0.60 13.44
C ASP A 318 17.79 -1.56 14.65
N ALA A 319 18.95 -2.18 14.91
CA ALA A 319 19.07 -3.12 16.01
C ALA A 319 18.87 -2.46 17.38
N GLY A 320 17.89 -2.97 18.14
CA GLY A 320 17.62 -2.56 19.54
C GLY A 320 16.38 -1.68 19.74
N SER A 321 15.62 -1.36 18.68
CA SER A 321 14.38 -0.56 18.75
C SER A 321 13.22 -1.25 19.49
N GLY A 322 13.31 -2.56 19.73
CA GLY A 322 12.37 -3.34 20.55
C GLY A 322 12.13 -4.77 20.09
N TYR A 323 12.48 -5.13 18.84
CA TYR A 323 12.16 -6.42 18.24
C TYR A 323 13.32 -7.16 17.52
N SER A 324 14.51 -6.58 17.35
CA SER A 324 15.69 -7.31 16.86
C SER A 324 15.94 -8.58 17.65
N SER A 325 15.46 -9.70 17.12
CA SER A 325 15.77 -10.99 17.69
C SER A 325 17.24 -11.26 17.38
N PHE A 326 18.07 -11.54 18.38
CA PHE A 326 19.42 -12.07 18.17
C PHE A 326 19.43 -13.22 17.15
N GLN A 327 18.31 -13.96 17.06
CA GLN A 327 18.07 -14.95 16.02
C GLN A 327 18.17 -14.39 14.60
N HIS A 328 17.57 -13.23 14.32
CA HIS A 328 17.67 -12.58 13.00
C HIS A 328 19.12 -12.27 12.64
N ILE A 329 19.90 -11.77 13.61
CA ILE A 329 21.34 -11.51 13.44
C ILE A 329 22.11 -12.78 13.10
N LEU A 330 21.86 -13.86 13.84
CA LEU A 330 22.53 -15.14 13.63
C LEU A 330 22.14 -15.78 12.29
N GLU A 331 20.87 -15.76 11.93
CA GLU A 331 20.37 -16.41 10.71
C GLU A 331 20.77 -15.66 9.43
N LEU A 332 20.91 -14.34 9.50
CA LEU A 332 21.41 -13.54 8.38
C LEU A 332 22.93 -13.67 8.18
N GLU A 333 23.66 -14.16 9.19
CA GLU A 333 25.13 -14.19 9.20
C GLU A 333 25.72 -12.81 8.86
N ALA A 334 25.15 -11.76 9.46
CA ALA A 334 25.46 -10.37 9.15
C ALA A 334 26.88 -9.99 9.57
N ASP A 335 27.52 -9.14 8.76
CA ASP A 335 28.86 -8.61 8.99
C ASP A 335 28.85 -7.36 9.89
N ILE A 336 27.72 -6.65 9.90
CA ILE A 336 27.50 -5.41 10.64
C ILE A 336 26.15 -5.43 11.36
N ILE A 337 26.14 -4.93 12.60
CA ILE A 337 24.94 -4.57 13.35
C ILE A 337 24.91 -3.04 13.48
N LYS A 338 23.83 -2.42 13.01
CA LYS A 338 23.59 -0.97 13.17
C LYS A 338 22.73 -0.76 14.42
N LEU A 339 23.23 -0.04 15.42
CA LEU A 339 22.47 0.31 16.62
C LEU A 339 21.56 1.49 16.29
N ASP A 340 20.27 1.28 16.48
CA ASP A 340 19.24 2.29 16.25
C ASP A 340 19.47 3.57 17.08
N ILE A 341 19.01 4.71 16.56
CA ILE A 341 19.09 6.00 17.23
C ILE A 341 18.43 5.97 18.61
N THR A 342 17.37 5.19 18.82
CA THR A 342 16.73 5.11 20.15
C THR A 342 17.64 4.47 21.20
N LEU A 343 18.62 3.66 20.81
CA LEU A 343 19.63 3.12 21.72
C LEU A 343 20.81 4.09 21.89
N THR A 344 21.24 4.77 20.83
CA THR A 344 22.36 5.73 20.86
C THR A 344 22.01 7.03 21.60
N GLN A 345 20.83 7.57 21.37
CA GLN A 345 20.44 8.88 21.87
C GLN A 345 20.43 8.92 23.39
N ASN A 346 21.11 9.88 24.00
CA ASN A 346 21.28 10.03 25.46
C ASN A 346 21.93 8.82 26.15
N ILE A 347 22.73 7.99 25.45
CA ILE A 347 23.39 6.80 26.02
C ILE A 347 24.31 7.16 27.20
N ASN A 348 24.93 8.34 27.17
CA ASN A 348 25.80 8.89 28.21
C ASN A 348 25.07 9.11 29.56
N SER A 349 23.77 9.39 29.53
CA SER A 349 22.97 9.69 30.73
C SER A 349 21.98 8.59 31.10
N ASN A 350 21.78 7.60 30.22
CA ASN A 350 20.87 6.48 30.45
C ASN A 350 21.63 5.17 30.67
N HIS A 351 21.74 4.78 31.94
CA HIS A 351 22.46 3.56 32.32
C HIS A 351 21.89 2.27 31.68
N ARG A 352 20.57 2.19 31.44
CA ARG A 352 19.97 1.00 30.80
C ARG A 352 20.39 0.88 29.34
N LYS A 353 20.38 1.99 28.59
CA LYS A 353 20.87 2.03 27.20
C LYS A 353 22.35 1.67 27.14
N TYR A 354 23.15 2.24 28.03
CA TYR A 354 24.58 1.94 28.12
C TYR A 354 24.84 0.44 28.36
N LEU A 355 24.15 -0.19 29.31
CA LEU A 355 24.28 -1.62 29.61
C LEU A 355 23.82 -2.51 28.44
N LEU A 356 22.72 -2.15 27.77
CA LEU A 356 22.24 -2.88 26.60
C LEU A 356 23.24 -2.80 25.44
N ALA A 357 23.74 -1.60 25.13
CA ALA A 357 24.79 -1.40 24.13
C ALA A 357 26.07 -2.18 24.50
N THR A 358 26.45 -2.20 25.79
CA THR A 358 27.59 -3.02 26.28
C THR A 358 27.39 -4.50 25.93
N ALA A 359 26.20 -5.04 26.20
CA ALA A 359 25.87 -6.43 25.91
C ALA A 359 25.90 -6.72 24.40
N LEU A 360 25.38 -5.81 23.58
CA LEU A 360 25.41 -5.93 22.11
C LEU A 360 26.85 -5.88 21.57
N CYS A 361 27.70 -4.98 22.07
CA CYS A 361 29.13 -4.94 21.74
C CYS A 361 29.88 -6.21 22.13
N ALA A 362 29.53 -6.84 23.26
CA ALA A 362 30.13 -8.11 23.67
C ALA A 362 29.66 -9.27 22.77
N PHE A 363 28.38 -9.28 22.44
CA PHE A 363 27.78 -10.27 21.55
C PHE A 363 28.38 -10.19 20.14
N SER A 364 28.45 -9.00 19.54
CA SER A 364 28.99 -8.79 18.20
C SER A 364 30.43 -9.30 18.07
N LYS A 365 31.27 -9.02 19.07
CA LYS A 365 32.66 -9.52 19.13
C LYS A 365 32.73 -11.05 19.15
N SER A 366 31.77 -11.70 19.82
CA SER A 366 31.73 -13.16 19.95
C SER A 366 31.33 -13.86 18.65
N ILE A 367 30.60 -13.17 17.77
CA ILE A 367 30.18 -13.66 16.44
C ILE A 367 30.99 -13.04 15.28
N ASN A 368 32.08 -12.33 15.58
CA ASN A 368 32.93 -11.63 14.61
C ASN A 368 32.15 -10.64 13.72
N CYS A 369 31.21 -9.92 14.32
CA CYS A 369 30.39 -8.89 13.69
C CYS A 369 30.81 -7.51 14.20
N SER A 370 30.82 -6.51 13.32
CA SER A 370 31.16 -5.13 13.66
C SER A 370 29.92 -4.31 14.03
N ILE A 371 30.11 -3.25 14.81
CA ILE A 371 29.00 -2.36 15.20
C ILE A 371 29.15 -0.97 14.59
N ILE A 372 28.05 -0.47 14.04
CA ILE A 372 27.85 0.94 13.71
C ILE A 372 26.80 1.50 14.67
N ALA A 373 27.09 2.57 15.40
CA ALA A 373 26.06 3.25 16.18
C ALA A 373 25.52 4.47 15.44
N GLU A 374 24.21 4.53 15.26
CA GLU A 374 23.55 5.56 14.46
C GLU A 374 22.95 6.68 15.28
N GLY A 375 22.73 7.82 14.64
CA GLY A 375 22.08 8.98 15.26
C GLY A 375 22.92 9.66 16.33
N VAL A 376 24.26 9.65 16.19
CA VAL A 376 25.16 10.40 17.09
C VAL A 376 25.01 11.90 16.83
N GLU A 377 24.53 12.64 17.84
CA GLU A 377 24.29 14.09 17.72
C GLU A 377 25.16 14.91 18.68
N THR A 378 25.68 14.31 19.74
CA THR A 378 26.47 15.00 20.79
C THR A 378 27.84 14.36 21.03
N VAL A 379 28.79 15.17 21.49
CA VAL A 379 30.15 14.70 21.81
C VAL A 379 30.11 13.72 22.98
N GLU A 380 29.18 13.90 23.91
CA GLU A 380 28.97 13.02 25.06
C GLU A 380 28.53 11.62 24.61
N GLU A 381 27.60 11.51 23.67
CA GLU A 381 27.21 10.21 23.07
C GLU A 381 28.41 9.55 22.37
N LEU A 382 29.14 10.31 21.55
CA LEU A 382 30.34 9.83 20.85
C LEU A 382 31.38 9.26 21.82
N ASN A 383 31.62 9.95 22.94
CA ASN A 383 32.58 9.51 23.95
C ASN A 383 32.13 8.22 24.65
N SER A 384 30.86 8.11 25.02
CA SER A 384 30.33 6.87 25.60
C SER A 384 30.44 5.68 24.62
N LEU A 385 30.17 5.90 23.33
CA LEU A 385 30.32 4.83 22.31
C LEU A 385 31.78 4.42 22.11
N ARG A 386 32.73 5.37 22.19
CA ARG A 386 34.17 5.09 22.21
C ARG A 386 34.57 4.24 23.42
N GLU A 387 34.08 4.56 24.60
CA GLU A 387 34.34 3.79 25.84
C GLU A 387 33.80 2.35 25.76
N LEU A 388 32.62 2.17 25.15
CA LEU A 388 32.03 0.85 24.89
C LEU A 388 32.81 0.03 23.86
N GLY A 389 33.70 0.67 23.09
CA GLY A 389 34.47 0.04 22.03
C GLY A 389 33.61 -0.30 20.80
N VAL A 390 32.65 0.56 20.47
CA VAL A 390 31.95 0.55 19.19
C VAL A 390 32.96 0.77 18.04
N ASP A 391 32.76 0.11 16.90
CA ASP A 391 33.73 0.14 15.81
C ASP A 391 33.58 1.41 14.96
N SER A 392 32.36 1.76 14.59
CA SER A 392 32.06 2.95 13.77
C SER A 392 30.78 3.65 14.20
N VAL A 393 30.62 4.90 13.76
CA VAL A 393 29.51 5.77 14.15
C VAL A 393 29.01 6.58 12.95
N GLN A 394 27.72 6.89 12.98
CA GLN A 394 27.04 7.73 12.01
C GLN A 394 26.09 8.67 12.72
N GLY A 395 26.00 9.92 12.26
CA GLY A 395 25.10 10.89 12.88
C GLY A 395 25.40 12.33 12.49
N TYR A 396 24.51 13.25 12.84
CA TYR A 396 24.60 14.65 12.45
C TYR A 396 25.79 15.39 13.07
N LEU A 397 26.32 14.90 14.19
CA LEU A 397 27.58 15.40 14.74
C LEU A 397 28.73 15.24 13.74
N LEU A 398 28.75 14.11 13.02
CA LEU A 398 29.86 13.70 12.16
C LEU A 398 29.69 14.13 10.71
N GLY A 399 28.44 14.25 10.26
CA GLY A 399 28.06 14.72 8.94
C GLY A 399 26.59 14.43 8.62
N ARG A 400 25.91 15.40 8.01
CA ARG A 400 24.53 15.22 7.51
C ARG A 400 24.54 14.53 6.13
N PRO A 401 23.45 13.86 5.72
CA PRO A 401 23.34 13.31 4.37
C PRO A 401 23.49 14.39 3.29
N MET A 402 24.42 14.22 2.35
CA MET A 402 24.78 15.23 1.35
C MET A 402 24.87 14.66 -0.08
N PRO A 403 24.71 15.47 -1.13
CA PRO A 403 24.92 15.01 -2.51
C PRO A 403 26.35 14.51 -2.76
N ILE A 404 26.54 13.63 -3.75
CA ILE A 404 27.84 13.00 -4.06
C ILE A 404 28.99 14.01 -4.20
N LYS A 405 28.74 15.16 -4.85
CA LYS A 405 29.76 16.21 -5.07
C LYS A 405 30.36 16.76 -3.77
N GLU A 406 29.56 16.80 -2.71
CA GLU A 406 30.00 17.20 -1.38
C GLU A 406 30.65 16.00 -0.67
N ALA A 407 30.04 14.82 -0.78
CA ALA A 407 30.48 13.59 -0.11
C ALA A 407 31.91 13.17 -0.49
N ILE A 408 32.28 13.23 -1.78
CA ILE A 408 33.62 12.83 -2.24
C ILE A 408 34.76 13.70 -1.66
N ASN A 409 34.44 14.93 -1.25
CA ASN A 409 35.39 15.88 -0.67
C ASN A 409 35.20 16.05 0.85
N TYR A 410 34.28 15.28 1.45
CA TYR A 410 33.90 15.49 2.83
C TYR A 410 35.01 15.04 3.79
N VAL A 411 35.33 15.91 4.74
CA VAL A 411 36.27 15.65 5.82
C VAL A 411 35.58 16.03 7.13
N THR A 412 35.56 15.10 8.08
CA THR A 412 35.02 15.39 9.42
C THR A 412 36.04 16.15 10.26
N ILE A 413 35.57 16.89 11.27
CA ILE A 413 36.39 17.76 12.13
C ILE A 413 36.89 17.06 13.41
N PHE A 414 36.70 15.74 13.52
CA PHE A 414 36.97 14.93 14.73
C PHE A 414 38.20 14.03 14.65
#